data_AF-A0A2S2P654-F1
#
_entry.id   AF-A0A2S2P654-F1
#
_cell.length_a   1.000
_cell.length_b   1.000
_cell.length_c   1.000
_cell.angle_alpha   90.00
_cell.angle_beta   90.00
_cell.angle_gamma   90.00
#
_symmetry.space_group_name_H-M   'P 1'
#
loop_
_entity.id
_entity.type
_entity.pdbx_description
1 polymer ?
#
loop_
_entity_poly.entity_id
_entity_poly.type
_entity_poly.pdbx_seq_one_letter_code
_entity_poly.pdbx_strand_id
1 'polypeptide(L)'
;VGRRINDNYNNVSNSLKLFFQTHCEVRVCTTADIWSTKHRSFIGITAHWIDDKTLGRHSCVLACQRFFGAHTFNKIGEIMVDIFSKFNLSNDNIVSTVTDNGSNFVKAFKEFGCKMKTSNNESDTD
;
A
#
# COMPACT_ATOMS: atom_id res chain seq x y z
N VAL A 1 4.07 -2.69 29.85
CA VAL A 1 4.53 -2.11 28.56
C VAL A 1 3.68 -2.59 27.38
N GLY A 2 3.36 -3.89 27.26
CA GLY A 2 2.58 -4.43 26.14
C GLY A 2 1.20 -3.78 25.88
N ARG A 3 0.38 -3.54 26.93
CA ARG A 3 -0.93 -2.87 26.76
C ARG A 3 -0.80 -1.47 26.14
N ARG A 4 0.07 -0.61 26.70
CA ARG A 4 0.28 0.75 26.17
C ARG A 4 0.74 0.77 24.71
N ILE A 5 1.62 -0.16 24.32
CA ILE A 5 2.05 -0.28 22.91
C ILE A 5 0.88 -0.69 22.02
N ASN A 6 0.08 -1.68 22.47
CA ASN A 6 -1.09 -2.14 21.73
C ASN A 6 -2.17 -1.07 21.60
N ASP A 7 -2.43 -0.33 22.67
CA ASP A 7 -3.39 0.78 22.67
C ASP A 7 -2.93 1.89 21.72
N ASN A 8 -1.64 2.23 21.76
CA ASN A 8 -1.07 3.21 20.83
C ASN A 8 -1.15 2.73 19.38
N TYR A 9 -0.84 1.45 19.11
CA TYR A 9 -1.00 0.85 17.78
C TYR A 9 -2.45 0.96 17.29
N ASN A 10 -3.41 0.59 18.12
CA ASN A 10 -4.83 0.66 17.77
C ASN A 10 -5.28 2.10 17.51
N ASN A 11 -4.85 3.04 18.35
CA ASN A 11 -5.16 4.46 18.18
C ASN A 11 -4.62 4.97 16.85
N VAL A 12 -3.34 4.76 16.56
CA VAL A 12 -2.71 5.19 15.30
C VAL A 12 -3.38 4.51 14.10
N SER A 13 -3.63 3.19 14.18
CA SER A 13 -4.29 2.45 13.09
C SER A 13 -5.69 2.96 12.82
N ASN A 14 -6.47 3.29 13.85
CA ASN A 14 -7.82 3.84 13.71
C ASN A 14 -7.78 5.27 13.18
N SER A 15 -6.84 6.11 13.64
CA SER A 15 -6.66 7.46 13.12
C SER A 15 -6.29 7.46 11.63
N LEU A 16 -5.41 6.56 11.19
CA LEU A 16 -5.06 6.41 9.77
C LEU A 16 -6.27 5.92 8.94
N LYS A 17 -7.01 4.94 9.45
CA LYS A 17 -8.23 4.45 8.79
C LYS A 17 -9.25 5.56 8.62
N LEU A 18 -9.48 6.36 9.66
CA LEU A 18 -10.38 7.50 9.61
C LEU A 18 -9.86 8.58 8.65
N PHE A 19 -8.57 8.89 8.70
CA PHE A 19 -7.94 9.88 7.81
C PHE A 19 -8.18 9.57 6.33
N PHE A 20 -7.88 8.34 5.89
CA PHE A 20 -8.10 7.94 4.49
C PHE A 20 -9.58 7.79 4.14
N GLN A 21 -10.45 7.50 5.12
CA GLN A 21 -11.89 7.49 4.91
C GLN A 21 -12.45 8.90 4.69
N THR A 22 -11.97 9.91 5.43
CA THR A 22 -12.47 11.28 5.34
C THR A 22 -11.85 12.08 4.20
N HIS A 23 -10.69 11.64 3.69
CA HIS A 23 -9.98 12.27 2.57
C HIS A 23 -9.86 11.28 1.41
N CYS A 24 -11.01 10.90 0.83
CA CYS A 24 -11.08 9.90 -0.23
C CYS A 24 -10.42 10.35 -1.54
N GLU A 25 -10.14 11.64 -1.69
CA GLU A 25 -9.39 12.24 -2.79
C GLU A 25 -7.88 12.05 -2.68
N VAL A 26 -7.35 11.68 -1.49
CA VAL A 26 -5.91 11.53 -1.28
C VAL A 26 -5.38 10.43 -2.17
N ARG A 27 -4.36 10.82 -2.96
CA ARG A 27 -3.59 9.93 -3.82
C ARG A 27 -2.30 9.55 -3.13
N VAL A 28 -2.05 8.24 -3.01
CA VAL A 28 -0.89 7.70 -2.31
C VAL A 28 0.01 6.92 -3.24
N CYS A 29 1.32 7.03 -3.04
CA CYS A 29 2.30 6.05 -3.51
C CYS A 29 2.67 5.16 -2.33
N THR A 30 2.72 3.85 -2.55
CA THR A 30 3.14 2.89 -1.52
C THR A 30 4.52 2.34 -1.80
N THR A 31 5.20 1.86 -0.76
CA THR A 31 6.34 0.95 -0.93
C THR A 31 5.99 -0.36 -0.26
N ALA A 32 6.43 -1.48 -0.84
CA ALA A 32 6.26 -2.80 -0.27
C ALA A 32 7.56 -3.59 -0.34
N ASP A 33 7.95 -4.18 0.78
CA ASP A 33 9.13 -5.02 0.92
C ASP A 33 8.78 -6.32 1.64
N ILE A 34 9.38 -7.43 1.20
CA ILE A 34 9.25 -8.74 1.83
C ILE A 34 10.64 -9.28 2.10
N TRP A 35 10.94 -9.49 3.38
CA TRP A 35 12.22 -10.07 3.79
C TRP A 35 12.02 -11.36 4.58
N SER A 36 12.99 -12.26 4.44
CA SER A 36 13.06 -13.51 5.18
C SER A 36 14.17 -13.45 6.21
N THR A 37 13.89 -13.99 7.39
CA THR A 37 14.88 -14.42 8.39
C THR A 37 14.90 -15.95 8.44
N LYS A 38 15.73 -16.54 9.30
CA LYS A 38 15.97 -17.99 9.35
C LYS A 38 14.71 -18.88 9.36
N HIS A 39 13.63 -18.45 10.02
CA HIS A 39 12.40 -19.24 10.15
C HIS A 39 11.12 -18.43 9.89
N ARG A 40 11.27 -17.18 9.44
CA ARG A 40 10.22 -16.17 9.56
C ARG A 40 10.39 -15.11 8.51
N SER A 41 9.34 -14.88 7.73
CA SER A 41 9.29 -13.80 6.73
C SER A 41 8.28 -12.72 7.05
N PHE A 42 8.52 -11.49 6.66
CA PHE A 42 7.69 -10.35 7.01
C PHE A 42 7.38 -9.55 5.76
N ILE A 43 6.30 -8.79 5.82
CA ILE A 43 5.96 -7.79 4.83
C ILE A 43 5.84 -6.43 5.52
N GLY A 44 6.50 -5.44 4.93
CA GLY A 44 6.41 -4.04 5.30
C GLY A 44 5.73 -3.28 4.18
N ILE A 45 4.75 -2.44 4.51
CA ILE A 45 4.12 -1.53 3.55
C ILE A 45 4.05 -0.13 4.17
N THR A 46 4.54 0.85 3.42
CA THR A 46 4.39 2.28 3.75
C THR A 46 3.55 2.98 2.69
N ALA A 47 2.85 4.04 3.07
CA ALA A 47 2.18 4.97 2.17
C ALA A 47 2.81 6.36 2.31
N HIS A 48 2.88 7.05 1.18
CA HIS A 48 3.45 8.39 1.04
C HIS A 48 2.52 9.23 0.17
N TRP A 49 2.26 10.47 0.58
CA TRP A 49 1.47 11.43 -0.19
C TRP A 49 1.98 12.85 0.04
N ILE A 50 1.55 13.76 -0.82
CA ILE A 50 1.78 15.19 -0.69
C ILE A 50 0.44 15.80 -0.28
N ASP A 51 0.45 16.67 0.72
CA ASP A 51 -0.72 17.45 1.10
C ASP A 51 -0.89 18.61 0.10
N ASP A 52 -2.04 18.68 -0.55
CA ASP A 52 -2.27 19.62 -1.66
C ASP A 52 -2.30 21.09 -1.21
N LYS A 53 -2.51 21.38 0.09
CA LYS A 53 -2.60 22.74 0.62
C LYS A 53 -1.24 23.25 1.08
N THR A 54 -0.46 22.40 1.72
CA THR A 54 0.82 22.75 2.34
C THR A 54 2.01 22.35 1.49
N LEU A 55 1.80 21.47 0.49
CA LEU A 55 2.84 20.78 -0.28
C LEU A 55 3.79 19.95 0.60
N GLY A 56 3.38 19.67 1.84
CA GLY A 56 4.11 18.85 2.78
C GLY A 56 4.07 17.38 2.35
N ARG A 57 5.21 16.70 2.42
CA ARG A 57 5.27 15.24 2.23
C ARG A 57 4.92 14.54 3.53
N HIS A 58 3.95 13.64 3.47
CA HIS A 58 3.54 12.79 4.57
C HIS A 58 3.91 11.34 4.30
N SER A 59 4.03 10.55 5.37
CA SER A 59 4.36 9.13 5.30
C SER A 59 3.78 8.39 6.49
N CYS A 60 3.27 7.18 6.27
CA CYS A 60 2.83 6.31 7.35
C CYS A 60 3.14 4.83 7.04
N VAL A 61 3.24 4.02 8.09
CA VAL A 61 3.35 2.56 7.98
C VAL A 61 1.95 1.99 7.98
N LEU A 62 1.57 1.27 6.91
CA LEU A 62 0.31 0.54 6.83
C LEU A 62 0.44 -0.85 7.46
N ALA A 63 1.58 -1.50 7.24
CA ALA A 63 1.85 -2.83 7.78
C ALA A 63 3.33 -3.04 8.09
N CYS A 64 3.57 -3.78 9.16
CA CYS A 64 4.81 -4.49 9.44
C CYS A 64 4.40 -5.78 10.14
N GLN A 65 4.12 -6.83 9.36
CA GLN A 65 3.46 -8.03 9.87
C GLN A 65 4.11 -9.32 9.35
N ARG A 66 3.79 -10.43 10.03
CA ARG A 66 4.20 -11.77 9.63
C ARG A 66 3.65 -12.09 8.24
N PHE A 67 4.53 -12.52 7.34
CA PHE A 67 4.18 -13.23 6.11
C PHE A 67 4.26 -14.73 6.39
N PHE A 68 3.12 -15.42 6.31
CA PHE A 68 3.03 -16.86 6.55
C PHE A 68 3.00 -17.64 5.24
N GLY A 69 3.70 -18.78 5.21
CA GLY A 69 3.77 -19.64 4.03
C GLY A 69 4.75 -19.15 2.97
N ALA A 70 4.62 -19.70 1.76
CA ALA A 70 5.47 -19.37 0.63
C ALA A 70 5.14 -17.99 0.06
N HIS A 71 6.16 -17.27 -0.40
CA HIS A 71 6.04 -15.91 -0.94
C HIS A 71 5.51 -15.88 -2.38
N THR A 72 4.45 -16.63 -2.66
CA THR A 72 3.87 -16.70 -4.00
C THR A 72 3.23 -15.38 -4.39
N PHE A 73 3.26 -15.04 -5.68
CA PHE A 73 2.66 -13.81 -6.19
C PHE A 73 1.18 -13.64 -5.81
N ASN A 74 0.42 -14.73 -5.80
CA ASN A 74 -0.98 -14.77 -5.38
C ASN A 74 -1.14 -14.48 -3.88
N LYS A 75 -0.24 -14.98 -3.01
CA LYS A 75 -0.30 -14.66 -1.58
C LYS A 75 0.10 -13.22 -1.29
N ILE A 76 1.05 -12.68 -2.05
CA ILE A 76 1.42 -11.26 -2.01
C ILE A 76 0.20 -10.39 -2.35
N GLY A 77 -0.46 -10.67 -3.47
CA GLY A 77 -1.66 -9.94 -3.90
C GLY A 77 -2.77 -9.95 -2.83
N GLU A 78 -3.10 -11.12 -2.28
CA GLU A 78 -4.08 -11.27 -1.20
C GLU A 78 -3.75 -10.40 0.01
N ILE A 79 -2.52 -10.51 0.55
CA ILE A 79 -2.10 -9.75 1.72
C ILE A 79 -2.12 -8.24 1.45
N MET A 80 -1.70 -7.81 0.26
CA MET A 80 -1.71 -6.39 -0.10
C MET A 80 -3.13 -5.83 -0.17
N VAL A 81 -4.06 -6.55 -0.80
CA VAL A 81 -5.48 -6.17 -0.87
C VAL A 81 -6.09 -6.08 0.53
N ASP A 82 -5.81 -7.03 1.41
CA ASP A 82 -6.29 -7.02 2.80
C ASP A 82 -5.77 -5.79 3.55
N ILE A 83 -4.47 -5.47 3.42
CA ILE A 83 -3.86 -4.31 4.07
C ILE A 83 -4.47 -3.02 3.53
N PHE A 84 -4.60 -2.85 2.21
CA PHE A 84 -5.18 -1.64 1.63
C PHE A 84 -6.65 -1.45 2.01
N SER A 85 -7.43 -2.53 1.98
CA SER A 85 -8.85 -2.53 2.37
C SER A 85 -9.04 -2.13 3.84
N LYS A 86 -8.15 -2.57 4.75
CA LYS A 86 -8.18 -2.18 6.16
C LYS A 86 -8.15 -0.65 6.37
N PHE A 87 -7.45 0.07 5.49
CA PHE A 87 -7.29 1.52 5.55
C PHE A 87 -8.18 2.28 4.56
N ASN A 88 -9.16 1.62 3.94
CA ASN A 88 -10.03 2.21 2.92
C ASN A 88 -9.28 2.77 1.70
N LEU A 89 -8.11 2.20 1.38
CA LEU A 89 -7.35 2.56 0.18
C LEU A 89 -7.81 1.69 -0.99
N SER A 90 -8.45 2.32 -1.97
CA SER A 90 -8.89 1.67 -3.21
C SER A 90 -7.89 1.87 -4.35
N ASN A 91 -8.16 1.23 -5.50
CA ASN A 91 -7.38 1.42 -6.72
C ASN A 91 -7.36 2.87 -7.21
N ASP A 92 -8.38 3.68 -6.88
CA ASP A 92 -8.42 5.09 -7.27
C ASP A 92 -7.50 5.95 -6.40
N ASN A 93 -7.21 5.50 -5.17
CA ASN A 93 -6.30 6.15 -4.24
C ASN A 93 -4.83 5.81 -4.52
N ILE A 94 -4.54 4.55 -4.83
CA ILE A 94 -3.17 4.05 -4.97
C ILE A 94 -2.66 4.35 -6.38
N VAL A 95 -1.72 5.29 -6.49
CA VAL A 95 -1.12 5.71 -7.77
C VAL A 95 -0.06 4.73 -8.24
N SER A 96 0.78 4.29 -7.32
CA SER A 96 1.85 3.34 -7.62
C SER A 96 2.30 2.62 -6.35
N THR A 97 2.93 1.45 -6.55
CA THR A 97 3.66 0.75 -5.50
C THR A 97 5.08 0.52 -5.95
N VAL A 98 6.03 0.95 -5.13
CA VAL A 98 7.46 0.71 -5.31
C VAL A 98 7.81 -0.58 -4.57
N THR A 99 8.41 -1.53 -5.28
CA THR A 99 8.88 -2.80 -4.71
C THR A 99 10.33 -3.03 -5.09
N ASP A 100 10.95 -4.05 -4.50
CA ASP A 100 12.13 -4.65 -5.12
C ASP A 100 11.74 -5.34 -6.45
N ASN A 101 12.74 -5.75 -7.23
CA ASN A 101 12.51 -6.51 -8.46
C ASN A 101 12.33 -8.02 -8.18
N GLY A 102 11.81 -8.40 -7.02
CA GLY A 102 11.53 -9.77 -6.65
C GLY A 102 10.55 -10.39 -7.65
N SER A 103 10.89 -11.58 -8.18
CA SER A 103 10.11 -12.22 -9.26
C SER A 103 8.62 -12.40 -8.93
N ASN A 104 8.32 -12.67 -7.65
CA ASN A 104 6.93 -12.79 -7.19
C ASN A 104 6.20 -11.45 -7.08
N PHE A 105 6.88 -10.35 -6.74
CA PHE A 105 6.30 -9.01 -6.84
C PHE A 105 6.02 -8.65 -8.31
N VAL A 106 7.02 -8.84 -9.18
CA VAL A 106 6.87 -8.59 -10.62
C VAL A 106 5.67 -9.35 -11.19
N LYS A 107 5.51 -10.62 -10.83
CA LYS A 107 4.37 -11.42 -11.27
C LYS A 107 3.05 -10.96 -10.63
N ALA A 108 3.04 -10.59 -9.36
CA ALA A 108 1.83 -10.11 -8.68
C ALA A 108 1.28 -8.84 -9.33
N PHE A 109 2.14 -7.85 -9.62
CA PHE A 109 1.73 -6.61 -10.28
C PHE A 109 1.38 -6.80 -11.75
N LYS A 110 1.97 -7.78 -12.44
CA LYS A 110 1.53 -8.16 -13.80
C LYS A 110 0.12 -8.77 -13.81
N GLU A 111 -0.20 -9.58 -12.82
CA GLU A 111 -1.48 -10.31 -12.75
C GLU A 111 -2.61 -9.42 -12.18
N PHE A 112 -2.34 -8.71 -11.10
CA PHE A 112 -3.35 -8.00 -10.31
C PHE A 112 -3.24 -6.48 -10.37
N GLY A 113 -2.20 -5.94 -11.00
CA GLY A 113 -1.99 -4.50 -11.11
C GLY A 113 -3.03 -3.82 -11.98
N CYS A 114 -3.36 -2.57 -11.64
CA CYS A 114 -4.23 -1.75 -12.46
C CYS A 114 -3.47 -1.17 -13.66
N LYS A 115 -4.11 -1.18 -14.85
CA LYS A 115 -3.60 -0.44 -16.00
C LYS A 115 -3.89 1.05 -15.80
N MET A 116 -2.88 1.89 -15.97
CA MET A 116 -3.08 3.34 -16.04
C MET A 116 -4.00 3.64 -17.22
N LYS A 117 -5.12 4.33 -16.98
CA LYS A 117 -5.92 4.90 -18.07
C LYS A 117 -5.16 6.10 -18.61
N THR A 118 -4.46 5.92 -19.73
CA THR A 118 -3.95 7.05 -20.49
C THR A 118 -5.18 7.74 -21.12
N SER A 119 -5.46 8.98 -20.74
CA SER A 119 -6.41 9.81 -21.47
C SER A 119 -5.79 10.14 -22.82
N ASN A 120 -6.07 9.33 -23.84
CA ASN A 120 -5.76 9.67 -25.23
C ASN A 120 -6.67 10.84 -25.64
N ASN A 121 -6.17 12.07 -25.49
CA ASN A 121 -6.68 13.20 -26.24
C ASN A 121 -6.03 13.16 -27.64
N GLU A 122 -6.40 12.18 -28.45
CA GLU A 122 -6.18 12.25 -29.89
C GLU A 122 -7.41 12.96 -30.47
N SER A 123 -7.37 14.29 -30.49
CA SER A 123 -8.18 15.08 -31.40
C SER A 123 -7.49 15.05 -32.76
N ASP A 124 -7.89 14.13 -33.62
CA ASP A 124 -7.59 14.20 -35.05
C ASP A 124 -8.37 15.38 -35.66
N THR A 125 -7.67 16.50 -35.80
CA THR A 125 -7.91 17.63 -36.71
C THR A 125 -6.50 17.98 -37.20
N ASP A 126 -6.11 17.89 -38.46
CA ASP A 126 -6.79 18.05 -39.76
C ASP A 126 -6.26 17.05 -40.80
#